data_AF-A0A1L7X316-F1
#
_entry.id   AF-A0A1L7X316-F1
#
_cell.length_a   1.000
_cell.length_b   1.000
_cell.length_c   1.000
_cell.angle_alpha   90.00
_cell.angle_beta   90.00
_cell.angle_gamma   90.00
#
_symmetry.space_group_name_H-M   'P 1'
#
loop_
_entity.id
_entity.type
_entity.pdbx_description
1 polymer ?
#
loop_
_entity_poly.entity_id
_entity_poly.type
_entity_poly.pdbx_seq_one_letter_code
_entity_poly.pdbx_strand_id
1 'polypeptide(L)'
;MSVLDMAFVPSILLVRIGMFVWHGLPYVSSIEDGYLVLEGPVKKVKLDVPPEAQEYNPPYLNIDDEVSGFDEHPIPWQYAGQLDHESADKFQHRTFFCLLVKSVIHQDDRPKRVTENFLMLEPVEGESGSYRRVGMGRMRGRQKRFVGVENMRLRLV
;
A
#
# COMPACT_ATOMS: atom_id res chain seq x y z
N MET A 1 -21.04 -23.77 5.86
CA MET A 1 -20.47 -22.72 4.98
C MET A 1 -21.51 -21.62 4.84
N SER A 2 -21.36 -20.52 5.57
CA SER A 2 -22.15 -19.30 5.34
C SER A 2 -21.17 -18.16 5.07
N VAL A 3 -21.34 -17.51 3.93
CA VAL A 3 -20.62 -16.32 3.52
C VAL A 3 -21.14 -15.17 4.39
N LEU A 4 -20.48 -14.89 5.51
CA LEU A 4 -20.89 -13.85 6.45
C LEU A 4 -20.12 -12.56 6.18
N ASP A 5 -20.87 -11.58 5.65
CA ASP A 5 -20.76 -10.14 5.84
C ASP A 5 -19.38 -9.58 6.23
N MET A 6 -18.46 -9.55 5.27
CA MET A 6 -17.37 -8.59 5.30
C MET A 6 -17.95 -7.20 5.01
N ALA A 7 -18.09 -6.36 6.03
CA ALA A 7 -18.37 -4.94 5.83
C ALA A 7 -17.21 -4.31 5.05
N PHE A 8 -17.43 -4.08 3.75
CA PHE A 8 -16.49 -3.44 2.85
C PHE A 8 -16.72 -1.93 2.86
N VAL A 9 -15.71 -1.17 3.24
CA VAL A 9 -15.71 0.29 3.09
C VAL A 9 -14.52 0.65 2.20
N PRO A 10 -14.74 0.99 0.92
CA PRO A 10 -13.65 1.45 0.06
C PRO A 10 -13.06 2.72 0.68
N SER A 11 -11.74 2.76 0.82
CA SER A 11 -11.04 3.88 1.46
C SER A 11 -10.45 4.87 0.46
N ILE A 12 -10.48 4.52 -0.84
CA ILE A 12 -10.11 5.41 -1.95
C ILE A 12 -11.36 5.71 -2.77
N LEU A 13 -11.49 6.97 -3.16
CA LEU A 13 -12.38 7.41 -4.21
C LEU A 13 -11.57 7.60 -5.50
N LEU A 14 -11.96 6.91 -6.58
CA LEU A 14 -11.48 7.23 -7.92
C LEU A 14 -12.20 8.50 -8.37
N VAL A 15 -11.48 9.61 -8.43
CA VAL A 15 -12.06 10.92 -8.76
C VAL A 15 -12.11 11.14 -10.26
N ARG A 16 -11.07 10.73 -10.99
CA ARG A 16 -10.99 10.91 -12.45
C ARG A 16 -10.00 9.93 -13.08
N ILE A 17 -10.32 9.45 -14.28
CA ILE A 17 -9.35 8.83 -15.18
C ILE A 17 -8.93 9.88 -16.21
N GLY A 18 -7.63 10.05 -16.37
CA GLY A 18 -6.98 11.01 -17.26
C GLY A 18 -6.79 10.52 -18.69
N MET A 19 -6.41 11.44 -19.57
CA MET A 19 -6.27 11.25 -21.03
C MET A 19 -5.38 10.05 -21.38
N PHE A 20 -5.87 9.19 -22.28
CA PHE A 20 -5.08 8.16 -22.94
C PHE A 20 -4.58 8.74 -24.27
N VAL A 21 -3.27 8.93 -24.43
CA VAL A 21 -2.72 9.31 -25.74
C VAL A 21 -2.67 8.06 -26.62
N TRP A 22 -3.48 8.07 -27.69
CA TRP A 22 -3.63 6.98 -28.64
C TRP A 22 -2.96 7.33 -29.96
N HIS A 23 -1.89 6.61 -30.29
CA HIS A 23 -1.37 6.52 -31.66
C HIS A 23 -1.59 5.09 -32.15
N GLY A 24 -2.39 4.90 -33.20
CA GLY A 24 -2.77 3.56 -33.67
C GLY A 24 -2.69 3.42 -35.19
N LEU A 25 -1.95 2.39 -35.64
CA LEU A 25 -2.19 1.69 -36.90
C LEU A 25 -3.12 0.49 -36.60
N PRO A 26 -3.86 -0.06 -37.60
CA PRO A 26 -4.73 -1.22 -37.38
C PRO A 26 -3.95 -2.39 -36.74
N TYR A 27 -4.49 -2.97 -35.68
CA TYR A 27 -3.96 -4.14 -34.94
C TYR A 27 -2.72 -3.93 -34.06
N VAL A 28 -2.21 -2.70 -33.92
CA VAL A 28 -1.12 -2.39 -32.98
C VAL A 28 -1.42 -1.04 -32.31
N SER A 29 -1.99 -1.06 -31.11
CA SER A 29 -2.17 0.15 -30.30
C SER A 29 -1.22 0.13 -29.11
N SER A 30 -0.35 1.13 -29.02
CA SER A 30 0.44 1.42 -27.82
C SER A 30 -0.22 2.56 -27.04
N ILE A 31 -0.53 2.32 -25.77
CA ILE A 31 -0.93 3.38 -24.84
C ILE A 31 0.36 4.12 -24.46
N GLU A 32 0.47 5.40 -24.82
CA GLU A 32 1.68 6.20 -24.57
C GLU A 32 1.70 6.86 -23.20
N ASP A 33 0.54 7.31 -22.70
CA ASP A 33 0.39 7.97 -21.41
C ASP A 33 -1.02 7.76 -20.86
N GLY A 34 -1.15 7.72 -19.54
CA GLY A 34 -2.39 7.57 -18.80
C GLY A 34 -2.19 7.86 -17.32
N TYR A 35 -3.19 8.44 -16.67
CA TYR A 35 -3.10 8.75 -15.24
C TYR A 35 -4.44 8.55 -14.52
N LEU A 36 -4.37 8.31 -13.21
CA LEU A 36 -5.52 8.22 -12.32
C LEU A 36 -5.47 9.35 -11.30
N VAL A 37 -6.56 10.05 -11.07
CA VAL A 37 -6.69 10.97 -9.94
C VAL A 37 -7.44 10.25 -8.83
N LEU A 38 -6.74 10.01 -7.73
CA LEU A 38 -7.24 9.32 -6.55
C LEU A 38 -7.39 10.31 -5.40
N GLU A 39 -8.39 10.08 -4.56
CA GLU A 39 -8.53 10.78 -3.29
C GLU A 39 -8.71 9.76 -2.17
N GLY A 40 -7.90 9.87 -1.12
CA GLY A 40 -8.00 8.97 0.03
C GLY A 40 -6.96 9.26 1.11
N PRO A 41 -6.99 8.51 2.22
CA PRO A 41 -6.08 8.71 3.34
C PRO A 41 -4.64 8.38 2.93
N VAL A 42 -3.74 9.34 3.12
CA VAL A 42 -2.30 9.16 2.84
C VAL A 42 -1.48 9.44 4.08
N LYS A 43 -0.64 8.47 4.47
CA LYS A 43 0.30 8.62 5.58
C LYS A 43 1.72 8.37 5.10
N LYS A 44 2.69 9.15 5.59
CA LYS A 44 4.11 8.80 5.46
C LYS A 44 4.45 7.68 6.44
N VAL A 45 5.05 6.61 5.94
CA VAL A 45 5.41 5.45 6.76
C VAL A 45 6.87 5.13 6.49
N LYS A 46 7.68 5.06 7.55
CA LYS A 46 9.04 4.55 7.45
C LYS A 46 8.95 3.03 7.44
N LEU A 47 9.46 2.41 6.38
CA LEU A 47 9.48 0.96 6.23
C LEU A 47 10.92 0.47 6.29
N ASP A 48 11.11 -0.70 6.87
CA ASP A 48 12.40 -1.39 6.87
C ASP A 48 12.17 -2.90 6.78
N VAL A 49 13.12 -3.63 6.18
CA VAL A 49 13.05 -5.10 6.12
C VAL A 49 14.17 -5.67 7.00
N PRO A 50 13.82 -6.26 8.16
CA PRO A 50 14.79 -6.92 9.01
C PRO A 50 15.40 -8.13 8.28
N PRO A 51 16.69 -8.46 8.49
CA PRO A 51 17.38 -9.53 7.78
C PRO A 51 16.63 -10.88 7.80
N GLU A 52 16.03 -11.21 8.93
CA GLU A 52 15.27 -12.44 9.18
C GLU A 52 13.97 -12.51 8.36
N ALA A 53 13.43 -11.37 7.92
CA ALA A 53 12.20 -11.29 7.15
C ALA A 53 12.38 -11.28 5.64
N GLN A 54 13.63 -11.17 5.16
CA GLN A 54 13.92 -11.11 3.72
C GLN A 54 13.60 -12.40 2.97
N GLU A 55 13.62 -13.55 3.67
CA GLU A 55 13.35 -14.86 3.05
C GLU A 55 11.86 -15.10 2.75
N TYR A 56 10.98 -14.26 3.26
CA TYR A 56 9.52 -14.39 3.10
C TYR A 56 9.02 -13.65 1.87
N ASN A 57 7.90 -14.11 1.30
CA ASN A 57 7.30 -13.51 0.10
C ASN A 57 5.78 -13.27 0.28
N PRO A 58 5.32 -12.01 0.33
CA PRO A 58 6.14 -10.79 0.41
C PRO A 58 6.93 -10.72 1.73
N PRO A 59 8.07 -9.99 1.77
CA PRO A 59 8.85 -9.85 2.99
C PRO A 59 8.04 -9.11 4.06
N TYR A 60 8.35 -9.41 5.31
CA TYR A 60 7.75 -8.71 6.43
C TYR A 60 8.55 -7.46 6.78
N LEU A 61 7.83 -6.45 7.25
CA LEU A 61 8.34 -5.08 7.40
C LEU A 61 8.31 -4.66 8.86
N ASN A 62 9.25 -3.82 9.25
CA ASN A 62 9.16 -2.94 10.40
C ASN A 62 8.55 -1.60 9.97
N ILE A 63 7.80 -0.96 10.86
CA ILE A 63 7.12 0.32 10.60
C ILE A 63 7.54 1.35 11.64
N ASP A 64 7.84 2.58 11.22
CA ASP A 64 8.00 3.75 12.10
C ASP A 64 8.96 3.47 13.29
N ASP A 65 10.10 2.82 13.01
CA ASP A 65 11.13 2.41 13.97
C ASP A 65 10.72 1.33 14.99
N GLU A 66 9.59 0.64 14.76
CA GLU A 66 9.22 -0.57 15.51
C GLU A 66 10.32 -1.64 15.36
N VAL A 67 10.97 -2.01 16.46
CA VAL A 67 11.84 -3.19 16.53
C VAL A 67 10.96 -4.39 16.84
N SER A 68 10.74 -5.26 15.85
CA SER A 68 10.00 -6.50 16.09
C SER A 68 10.85 -7.45 16.96
N GLY A 69 10.24 -8.01 18.01
CA GLY A 69 10.89 -8.98 18.89
C GLY A 69 10.98 -10.35 18.22
N PHE A 70 12.00 -10.55 17.37
CA PHE A 70 12.27 -11.83 16.70
C PHE A 70 12.45 -12.99 17.70
N ASP A 71 12.96 -12.68 18.88
CA ASP A 71 13.29 -13.68 19.91
C ASP A 71 12.08 -14.18 20.71
N GLU A 72 10.97 -13.42 20.72
CA GLU A 72 9.87 -13.67 21.66
C GLU A 72 8.71 -14.46 21.04
N HIS A 73 8.47 -14.35 19.72
CA HIS A 73 7.36 -15.00 19.04
C HIS A 73 7.76 -15.55 17.66
N PRO A 74 7.33 -16.77 17.28
CA PRO A 74 7.74 -17.38 16.01
C PRO A 74 7.20 -16.67 14.76
N ILE A 75 6.14 -15.85 14.87
CA ILE A 75 5.60 -15.04 13.75
C ILE A 75 4.96 -13.75 14.32
N PRO A 76 5.73 -12.74 14.75
CA PRO A 76 5.19 -11.50 15.33
C PRO A 76 4.63 -10.53 14.28
N TRP A 77 4.73 -10.89 13.00
CA TRP A 77 4.74 -9.89 11.95
C TRP A 77 3.35 -9.44 11.53
N GLN A 78 3.14 -8.15 11.74
CA GLN A 78 1.90 -7.44 11.46
C GLN A 78 1.91 -6.79 10.07
N TYR A 79 3.08 -6.67 9.43
CA TYR A 79 3.22 -5.92 8.19
C TYR A 79 3.98 -6.71 7.17
N ALA A 80 3.46 -6.76 5.95
CA ALA A 80 4.14 -7.36 4.82
C ALA A 80 3.96 -6.45 3.60
N GLY A 81 4.97 -6.40 2.73
CA GLY A 81 4.89 -5.57 1.54
C GLY A 81 6.00 -5.86 0.56
N GLN A 82 5.80 -5.41 -0.67
CA GLN A 82 6.69 -5.70 -1.79
C GLN A 82 6.76 -4.49 -2.71
N LEU A 83 7.96 -4.21 -3.21
CA LEU A 83 8.19 -3.22 -4.26
C LEU A 83 7.96 -3.86 -5.63
N ASP A 84 7.43 -3.09 -6.58
CA ASP A 84 6.99 -3.63 -7.88
C ASP A 84 8.18 -4.08 -8.76
N HIS A 85 9.33 -3.41 -8.65
CA HIS A 85 10.52 -3.66 -9.48
C HIS A 85 11.83 -3.75 -8.68
N GLU A 86 11.77 -3.59 -7.36
CA GLU A 86 12.94 -3.51 -6.51
C GLU A 86 13.02 -4.71 -5.55
N SER A 87 14.23 -5.11 -5.20
CA SER A 87 14.49 -6.13 -4.19
C SER A 87 14.26 -5.60 -2.78
N ALA A 88 14.04 -6.52 -1.83
CA ALA A 88 13.64 -6.19 -0.46
C ALA A 88 14.67 -5.34 0.32
N ASP A 89 15.94 -5.39 -0.06
CA ASP A 89 17.01 -4.55 0.48
C ASP A 89 16.76 -3.04 0.28
N LYS A 90 15.95 -2.67 -0.72
CA LYS A 90 15.62 -1.28 -1.02
C LYS A 90 14.59 -0.65 -0.09
N PHE A 91 13.95 -1.43 0.78
CA PHE A 91 13.14 -0.87 1.86
C PHE A 91 13.98 -0.10 2.88
N GLN A 92 15.27 -0.44 3.05
CA GLN A 92 16.08 0.07 4.14
C GLN A 92 16.09 1.60 4.23
N HIS A 93 15.63 2.09 5.39
CA HIS A 93 15.62 3.52 5.76
C HIS A 93 14.80 4.43 4.83
N ARG A 94 13.86 3.87 4.06
CA ARG A 94 13.00 4.66 3.17
C ARG A 94 11.66 4.99 3.81
N THR A 95 11.21 6.21 3.55
CA THR A 95 9.88 6.68 3.91
C THR A 95 9.04 6.74 2.65
N PHE A 96 7.93 6.02 2.64
CA PHE A 96 7.00 6.00 1.52
C PHE A 96 5.73 6.78 1.85
N PHE A 97 5.10 7.36 0.83
CA PHE A 97 3.72 7.81 0.94
C PHE A 97 2.81 6.59 0.78
N CYS A 98 2.10 6.22 1.84
CA CYS A 98 1.21 5.08 1.83
C CYS A 98 -0.23 5.55 1.65
N LEU A 99 -0.86 5.18 0.53
CA LEU A 99 -2.28 5.44 0.25
C LEU A 99 -3.12 4.23 0.64
N LEU A 100 -4.05 4.38 1.58
CA LEU A 100 -4.94 3.29 2.00
C LEU A 100 -5.91 2.92 0.88
N VAL A 101 -5.85 1.69 0.39
CA VAL A 101 -6.77 1.14 -0.61
C VAL A 101 -8.04 0.57 0.03
N LYS A 102 -7.84 -0.24 1.07
CA LYS A 102 -8.90 -1.06 1.64
C LYS A 102 -8.63 -1.33 3.11
N SER A 103 -9.65 -1.17 3.94
CA SER A 103 -9.67 -1.57 5.36
C SER A 103 -10.74 -2.63 5.58
N VAL A 104 -10.37 -3.79 6.14
CA VAL A 104 -11.25 -4.93 6.41
C VAL A 104 -11.24 -5.27 7.88
N ILE A 105 -12.41 -5.40 8.48
CA ILE A 105 -12.57 -5.88 9.85
C ILE A 105 -12.97 -7.35 9.78
N HIS A 106 -12.13 -8.23 10.32
CA HIS A 106 -12.40 -9.66 10.44
C HIS A 106 -13.20 -9.91 11.72
N GLN A 107 -14.52 -10.03 11.59
CA GLN A 107 -15.42 -10.19 12.74
C GLN A 107 -15.27 -11.55 13.44
N ASP A 108 -14.86 -12.58 12.70
CA ASP A 108 -14.72 -13.95 13.19
C ASP A 108 -13.42 -14.20 13.97
N ASP A 109 -12.41 -13.33 13.80
CA ASP A 109 -11.15 -13.43 14.53
C ASP A 109 -11.38 -13.08 16.02
N ARG A 110 -10.86 -13.90 16.94
CA ARG A 110 -10.84 -13.63 18.39
C ARG A 110 -9.39 -13.58 18.89
N PRO A 111 -8.85 -12.41 19.24
CA PRO A 111 -9.48 -11.08 19.21
C PRO A 111 -9.73 -10.58 17.78
N LYS A 112 -10.69 -9.66 17.61
CA LYS A 112 -11.01 -9.04 16.32
C LYS A 112 -9.75 -8.45 15.69
N ARG A 113 -9.57 -8.70 14.39
CA ARG A 113 -8.43 -8.19 13.62
C ARG A 113 -8.88 -7.28 12.50
N VAL A 114 -8.04 -6.31 12.19
CA VAL A 114 -8.18 -5.37 11.09
C VAL A 114 -7.04 -5.62 10.11
N THR A 115 -7.37 -5.63 8.82
CA THR A 115 -6.40 -5.71 7.73
C THR A 115 -6.54 -4.48 6.84
N GLU A 116 -5.46 -3.72 6.69
CA GLU A 116 -5.38 -2.54 5.84
C GLU A 116 -4.38 -2.77 4.71
N ASN A 117 -4.83 -2.61 3.46
CA ASN A 117 -3.98 -2.74 2.29
C ASN A 117 -3.74 -1.35 1.72
N PHE A 118 -2.48 -1.05 1.37
CA PHE A 118 -2.06 0.28 0.94
C PHE A 118 -1.11 0.20 -0.25
N LEU A 119 -1.08 1.26 -1.06
CA LEU A 119 -0.06 1.46 -2.09
C LEU A 119 1.11 2.23 -1.51
N MET A 120 2.31 1.88 -1.89
CA MET A 120 3.53 2.64 -1.62
C MET A 120 3.79 3.54 -2.82
N LEU A 121 3.91 4.84 -2.56
CA LEU A 121 4.02 5.87 -3.57
C LEU A 121 5.29 6.69 -3.38
N GLU A 122 5.88 7.10 -4.49
CA GLU A 122 6.96 8.08 -4.54
C GLU A 122 6.54 9.29 -5.36
N PRO A 123 6.91 10.51 -4.95
CA PRO A 123 6.65 11.70 -5.75
C PRO A 123 7.44 11.64 -7.06
N VAL A 124 6.84 12.13 -8.13
CA VAL A 124 7.53 12.31 -9.42
C VAL A 124 8.27 13.65 -9.38
N GLU A 125 9.57 13.64 -9.68
CA GLU A 125 10.37 14.86 -9.69
C GLU A 125 9.85 15.85 -10.73
N GLY A 126 9.71 17.12 -10.35
CA GLY A 126 9.24 18.19 -11.23
C GLY A 126 7.72 18.28 -11.39
N GLU A 127 6.94 17.33 -10.86
CA GLU A 127 5.47 17.33 -10.96
C GLU A 127 4.78 17.34 -9.59
N SER A 128 4.36 18.52 -9.14
CA SER A 128 3.64 18.64 -7.86
C SER A 128 2.32 17.88 -7.87
N GLY A 129 2.16 16.95 -6.93
CA GLY A 129 0.95 16.15 -6.78
C GLY A 129 0.88 14.91 -7.68
N SER A 130 1.92 14.67 -8.50
CA SER A 130 2.10 13.42 -9.24
C SER A 130 2.91 12.41 -8.44
N TYR A 131 2.45 11.18 -8.43
CA TYR A 131 3.05 10.07 -7.70
C TYR A 131 3.12 8.85 -8.60
N ARG A 132 4.22 8.10 -8.49
CA ARG A 132 4.33 6.76 -9.08
C ARG A 132 4.06 5.71 -8.00
N ARG A 133 3.40 4.63 -8.38
CA ARG A 133 3.35 3.43 -7.52
C ARG A 133 4.71 2.74 -7.58
N VAL A 134 5.26 2.43 -6.42
CA VAL A 134 6.51 1.67 -6.31
C VAL A 134 6.35 0.34 -5.58
N GLY A 135 5.19 0.10 -5.00
CA GLY A 135 4.90 -1.15 -4.31
C GLY A 135 3.53 -1.17 -3.65
N MET A 136 3.29 -2.22 -2.89
CA MET A 136 2.09 -2.38 -2.10
C MET A 136 2.37 -3.13 -0.81
N GLY A 137 1.53 -2.87 0.20
CA GLY A 137 1.68 -3.49 1.50
C GLY A 137 0.36 -3.77 2.18
N ARG A 138 0.47 -4.50 3.27
CA ARG A 138 -0.62 -4.87 4.15
C ARG A 138 -0.18 -4.68 5.60
N MET A 139 -1.05 -4.06 6.39
CA MET A 139 -0.95 -4.01 7.84
C MET A 139 -2.06 -4.85 8.45
N ARG A 140 -1.74 -5.66 9.45
CA ARG A 140 -2.67 -6.48 10.22
C ARG A 140 -2.52 -6.17 11.69
N GLY A 141 -3.59 -5.75 12.34
CA GLY A 141 -3.55 -5.37 13.76
C GLY A 141 -4.89 -5.49 14.44
N ARG A 142 -4.98 -5.00 15.67
CA ARG A 142 -6.25 -4.89 16.41
C ARG A 142 -6.98 -3.58 16.14
N GLN A 143 -6.28 -2.59 15.59
CA GLN A 143 -6.76 -1.24 15.32
C GLN A 143 -6.41 -0.82 13.89
N LYS A 144 -7.20 0.10 13.35
CA LYS A 144 -6.93 0.77 12.07
C LYS A 144 -5.82 1.80 12.26
N ARG A 145 -4.82 1.82 11.38
CA ARG A 145 -3.67 2.74 11.40
C ARG A 145 -3.87 4.00 10.57
N PHE A 146 -4.87 4.02 9.69
CA PHE A 146 -5.19 5.18 8.85
C PHE A 146 -6.34 6.05 9.39
N VAL A 147 -6.74 5.89 10.67
CA VAL A 147 -7.81 6.70 11.28
C VAL A 147 -7.32 8.11 11.58
N GLY A 148 -8.14 9.11 11.23
CA GLY A 148 -7.82 10.52 11.49
C GLY A 148 -6.73 11.10 10.59
N VAL A 149 -6.30 10.35 9.57
CA VAL A 149 -5.35 10.80 8.55
C VAL A 149 -6.08 11.66 7.53
N GLU A 150 -5.47 12.75 7.09
CA GLU A 150 -6.03 13.63 6.07
C GLU A 150 -6.14 12.92 4.72
N ASN A 151 -7.22 13.21 4.00
CA ASN A 151 -7.37 12.78 2.62
C ASN A 151 -6.50 13.65 1.73
N MET A 152 -5.72 13.00 0.87
CA MET A 152 -4.95 13.67 -0.16
C MET A 152 -5.52 13.32 -1.53
N ARG A 153 -5.69 14.34 -2.36
CA ARG A 153 -5.96 14.18 -3.79
C ARG A 153 -4.63 14.11 -4.53
N LEU A 154 -4.37 13.01 -5.22
CA LEU A 154 -3.12 12.75 -5.92
C LEU A 154 -3.35 12.27 -7.35
N ARG A 155 -2.38 12.55 -8.22
CA ARG A 155 -2.31 12.03 -9.59
C ARG A 155 -1.35 10.84 -9.59
N LEU A 156 -1.87 9.65 -9.76
CA LEU A 156 -1.09 8.45 -9.98
C LEU A 156 -0.75 8.35 -11.47
N VAL A 157 0.54 8.30 -11.78
CA VAL A 157 1.10 8.10 -13.12
C VAL A 157 1.81 6.76 -13.23
#